data_AF-A0A2M7XRR7-F1
#
_entry.id   AF-A0A2M7XRR7-F1
#
_cell.length_a   1.000
_cell.length_b   1.000
_cell.length_c   1.000
_cell.angle_alpha   90.00
_cell.angle_beta   90.00
_cell.angle_gamma   90.00
#
_symmetry.space_group_name_H-M   'P 1'
#
loop_
_entity.id
_entity.type
_entity.pdbx_description
1 polymer ?
#
loop_
_entity_poly.entity_id
_entity_poly.type
_entity_poly.pdbx_seq_one_letter_code
_entity_poly.pdbx_strand_id
1 'polypeptide(L)'
;MNFNEETMYQAFLQGDSSMDGAFFVAVKTTGIFCRPTCKARKPLRKNIEFYESAHLAMIHGFRPCKVCVPLAPQPSTPDGISHLIRAISSNPEV
;
A
#
# COMPACT_ATOMS: atom_id res chain seq x y z
N MET A 1 8.75 10.69 -9.65
CA MET A 1 8.17 11.77 -8.80
C MET A 1 8.92 11.73 -7.48
N ASN A 2 9.69 12.76 -7.12
CA ASN A 2 10.39 12.80 -5.85
C ASN A 2 9.49 13.48 -4.80
N PHE A 3 8.73 12.72 -4.04
CA PHE A 3 8.09 13.25 -2.83
C PHE A 3 9.11 13.30 -1.70
N ASN A 4 9.08 14.38 -0.91
CA ASN A 4 9.96 14.51 0.25
C ASN A 4 9.52 13.55 1.36
N GLU A 5 10.46 12.90 2.06
CA GLU A 5 10.16 11.93 3.12
C GLU A 5 9.35 12.53 4.28
N GLU A 6 9.50 13.85 4.51
CA GLU A 6 8.68 14.57 5.50
C GLU A 6 7.22 14.68 5.03
N THR A 7 6.99 15.02 3.76
CA THR A 7 5.63 15.09 3.19
C THR A 7 4.95 13.72 3.21
N MET A 8 5.68 12.66 2.81
CA MET A 8 5.16 11.29 2.87
C MET A 8 4.81 10.88 4.30
N TYR A 9 5.65 11.26 5.27
CA TYR A 9 5.40 10.98 6.68
C TYR A 9 4.19 11.74 7.22
N GLN A 10 4.04 13.03 6.91
CA GLN A 10 2.87 13.81 7.28
C GLN A 10 1.60 13.23 6.65
N ALA A 11 1.63 12.85 5.37
CA ALA A 11 0.50 12.20 4.71
C ALA A 11 0.13 10.87 5.37
N PHE A 12 1.11 10.05 5.74
CA PHE A 12 0.88 8.83 6.54
C PHE A 12 0.30 9.12 7.93
N LEU A 13 0.79 10.18 8.61
CA LEU A 13 0.25 10.62 9.89
C LEU A 13 -1.18 11.17 9.78
N GLN A 14 -1.56 11.74 8.65
CA GLN A 14 -2.92 12.23 8.41
C GLN A 14 -3.84 11.13 7.87
N GLY A 15 -3.30 10.06 7.30
CA GLY A 15 -4.08 9.03 6.61
C GLY A 15 -4.70 9.56 5.32
N ASP A 16 -3.98 10.44 4.62
CA ASP A 16 -4.45 11.13 3.42
C ASP A 16 -4.69 10.12 2.28
N SER A 17 -5.94 10.02 1.84
CA SER A 17 -6.35 9.12 0.75
C SER A 17 -5.93 9.61 -0.63
N SER A 18 -5.59 10.89 -0.79
CA SER A 18 -5.09 11.43 -2.06
C SER A 18 -3.72 10.84 -2.43
N MET A 19 -2.96 10.39 -1.42
CA MET A 19 -1.65 9.77 -1.56
C MET A 19 -1.72 8.25 -1.61
N ASP A 20 -2.92 7.65 -1.61
CA ASP A 20 -3.03 6.19 -1.70
C ASP A 20 -2.55 5.69 -3.07
N GLY A 21 -1.58 4.77 -3.05
CA GLY A 21 -0.88 4.29 -4.24
C GLY A 21 0.27 5.16 -4.73
N ALA A 22 0.48 6.37 -4.18
CA ALA A 22 1.64 7.21 -4.52
C ALA A 22 2.94 6.70 -3.88
N PHE A 23 2.84 6.11 -2.69
CA PHE A 23 3.94 5.45 -2.00
C PHE A 23 3.42 4.38 -1.03
N PHE A 24 4.34 3.52 -0.58
CA PHE A 24 4.12 2.50 0.42
C PHE A 24 5.03 2.74 1.63
N VAL A 25 4.51 2.43 2.81
CA VAL A 25 5.19 2.62 4.09
C VAL A 25 5.67 1.27 4.59
N ALA A 26 6.97 1.06 4.63
CA ALA A 26 7.61 -0.13 5.18
C ALA A 26 8.03 0.09 6.63
N VAL A 27 7.70 -0.87 7.49
CA VAL A 27 7.98 -0.82 8.93
C VAL A 27 9.08 -1.82 9.25
N LYS A 28 10.29 -1.33 9.53
CA LYS A 28 11.50 -2.15 9.76
C LYS A 28 11.34 -3.14 10.90
N THR A 29 10.65 -2.73 11.97
CA THR A 29 10.48 -3.57 13.17
C THR A 29 9.56 -4.77 12.96
N THR A 30 8.58 -4.67 12.06
CA THR A 30 7.62 -5.76 11.80
C THR A 30 7.90 -6.47 10.47
N GLY A 31 8.72 -5.88 9.60
CA GLY A 31 8.93 -6.37 8.23
C GLY A 31 7.65 -6.33 7.41
N ILE A 32 6.78 -5.33 7.66
CA ILE A 32 5.49 -5.18 6.97
C ILE A 32 5.48 -3.87 6.21
N PHE A 33 4.96 -3.87 4.99
CA PHE A 33 4.62 -2.65 4.26
C PHE A 33 3.10 -2.44 4.15
N CYS A 34 2.66 -1.19 4.21
CA CYS A 34 1.27 -0.77 4.19
C CYS A 34 1.05 0.48 3.33
N ARG A 35 -0.23 0.80 3.11
CA ARG A 35 -0.66 2.05 2.45
C ARG A 35 -0.64 3.24 3.42
N PRO A 36 -0.54 4.48 2.92
CA PRO A 36 -0.58 5.67 3.78
C PRO A 36 -1.90 5.81 4.56
N THR A 37 -2.99 5.25 4.04
CA THR A 37 -4.33 5.22 4.64
C THR A 37 -4.52 4.11 5.70
N CYS A 38 -3.47 3.36 6.02
CA CYS A 38 -3.59 2.22 6.93
C CYS A 38 -4.01 2.65 8.35
N LYS A 39 -5.10 2.06 8.85
CA LYS A 39 -5.60 2.29 10.22
C LYS A 39 -4.79 1.59 11.31
N ALA A 40 -3.74 0.86 10.95
CA ALA A 40 -2.88 0.19 11.92
C ALA A 40 -2.15 1.21 12.80
N ARG A 41 -1.68 0.77 13.99
CA ARG A 41 -0.91 1.61 14.90
C ARG A 41 0.32 2.18 14.20
N LYS A 42 0.42 3.51 14.17
CA LYS A 42 1.52 4.22 13.53
C LYS A 42 2.82 3.97 14.30
N PRO A 43 3.87 3.42 13.67
CA PRO A 43 5.16 3.21 14.29
C PRO A 43 5.93 4.53 14.41
N LEU A 44 7.05 4.51 15.14
CA LEU A 44 7.97 5.64 15.24
C LEU A 44 8.65 5.89 13.90
N ARG A 45 8.87 7.17 13.54
CA ARG A 45 9.51 7.60 12.28
C ARG A 45 10.83 6.88 11.98
N LYS A 46 11.65 6.63 12.99
CA LYS A 46 12.93 5.90 12.86
C LYS A 46 12.81 4.48 12.29
N ASN A 47 11.63 3.86 12.44
CA ASN A 47 11.36 2.49 11.99
C ASN A 47 10.61 2.48 10.65
N ILE A 48 10.47 3.62 10.00
CA ILE A 48 9.73 3.75 8.74
C ILE A 48 10.71 3.94 7.60
N GLU A 49 10.39 3.31 6.47
CA GLU A 49 10.97 3.52 5.16
C GLU A 49 9.85 3.70 4.15
N PHE A 50 10.09 4.48 3.10
CA PHE A 50 9.12 4.72 2.05
C PHE A 50 9.58 4.08 0.75
N TYR A 51 8.64 3.47 0.03
CA TYR A 51 8.88 2.86 -1.27
C TYR A 51 7.89 3.41 -2.30
N GLU A 52 8.35 3.65 -3.52
CA GLU A 52 7.48 4.10 -4.62
C GLU A 52 6.54 3.01 -5.13
N SER A 53 6.86 1.73 -4.89
CA SER A 53 6.02 0.60 -5.31
C SER A 53 6.00 -0.53 -4.29
N ALA A 54 4.90 -1.28 -4.27
CA ALA A 54 4.78 -2.51 -3.48
C ALA A 54 5.82 -3.56 -3.90
N HIS A 55 6.19 -3.58 -5.19
CA HIS A 55 7.19 -4.51 -5.71
C HIS A 55 8.58 -4.28 -5.09
N LEU A 56 9.01 -3.02 -5.00
CA LEU A 56 10.27 -2.68 -4.34
C LEU A 56 10.26 -3.06 -2.87
N ALA A 57 9.18 -2.77 -2.15
CA ALA A 57 9.05 -3.17 -0.75
C ALA A 57 9.18 -4.70 -0.59
N MET A 58 8.62 -5.49 -1.52
CA MET A 58 8.77 -6.96 -1.50
C MET A 58 10.20 -7.42 -1.80
N ILE A 59 10.89 -6.82 -2.78
CA ILE A 59 12.30 -7.13 -3.07
C ILE A 59 13.19 -6.83 -1.86
N HIS A 60 12.88 -5.79 -1.10
CA HIS A 60 13.55 -5.45 0.16
C HIS A 60 13.16 -6.35 1.35
N GLY A 61 12.33 -7.38 1.13
CA GLY A 61 11.98 -8.38 2.14
C GLY A 61 10.79 -8.02 3.03
N PHE A 62 10.03 -6.96 2.71
CA PHE A 62 8.82 -6.60 3.44
C PHE A 62 7.61 -7.40 2.97
N ARG A 63 6.77 -7.80 3.92
CA ARG A 63 5.52 -8.54 3.67
C ARG A 63 4.33 -7.58 3.61
N PRO A 64 3.30 -7.86 2.80
CA PRO A 64 2.12 -7.01 2.71
C PRO A 64 1.33 -7.00 4.03
N CYS A 65 0.82 -5.83 4.42
CA CYS A 65 -0.02 -5.69 5.59
C CYS A 65 -1.35 -6.43 5.43
N LYS A 66 -1.75 -7.20 6.45
CA LYS A 66 -3.03 -7.93 6.47
C LYS A 66 -4.26 -7.05 6.72
N VAL A 67 -4.06 -5.82 7.21
CA VAL A 67 -5.16 -4.89 7.54
C VAL A 67 -5.58 -4.08 6.33
N CYS A 68 -4.63 -3.41 5.67
CA CYS A 68 -4.94 -2.60 4.49
C CYS A 68 -4.82 -3.37 3.17
N VAL A 69 -4.36 -4.63 3.22
CA VAL A 69 -4.19 -5.55 2.08
C VAL A 69 -3.69 -4.80 0.83
N PRO A 70 -2.45 -4.26 0.86
CA PRO A 70 -2.01 -3.26 -0.10
C PRO A 70 -2.00 -3.76 -1.55
N LEU A 71 -1.94 -5.07 -1.76
CA LEU A 71 -1.97 -5.75 -3.05
C LEU A 71 -3.39 -6.06 -3.57
N ALA A 72 -4.43 -5.94 -2.74
CA ALA A 72 -5.79 -6.16 -3.19
C ALA A 72 -6.32 -4.95 -3.99
N PRO A 73 -7.13 -5.19 -5.04
CA PRO A 73 -7.82 -4.12 -5.74
C PRO A 73 -8.69 -3.33 -4.75
N GLN A 74 -8.67 -2.01 -4.90
CA GLN A 74 -9.43 -1.10 -4.05
C GLN A 74 -10.93 -1.32 -4.27
N PRO A 75 -11.78 -1.22 -3.23
CA PRO A 75 -13.24 -1.36 -3.39
C PRO A 75 -13.88 -0.22 -4.21
N SER A 76 -13.10 0.75 -4.69
CA SER A 76 -13.55 1.81 -5.60
C SER A 76 -13.65 1.37 -7.06
N THR A 77 -13.58 0.07 -7.38
CA THR A 77 -14.20 -0.40 -8.63
C THR A 77 -15.68 -0.04 -8.57
N PRO A 78 -16.19 0.80 -9.49
CA PRO A 78 -17.62 0.94 -9.65
C PRO A 78 -18.21 -0.47 -9.77
N ASP A 79 -19.36 -0.73 -9.14
CA ASP A 79 -19.99 -2.06 -9.03
C ASP A 79 -20.06 -2.84 -10.36
N GLY A 80 -19.96 -2.16 -11.51
CA GLY A 80 -19.89 -2.76 -12.84
C GLY A 80 -18.63 -3.57 -13.17
N ILE A 81 -17.52 -3.45 -12.45
CA ILE A 81 -16.24 -4.12 -12.84
C ILE A 81 -15.92 -5.35 -11.97
N SER A 82 -16.59 -5.51 -10.83
CA SER A 82 -16.41 -6.66 -9.92
C SER A 82 -16.61 -8.02 -10.62
N HIS A 83 -17.54 -8.09 -11.58
CA HIS A 83 -17.77 -9.28 -12.38
C HIS A 83 -16.61 -9.60 -13.34
N LEU A 84 -15.93 -8.58 -13.90
CA LEU A 84 -14.79 -8.78 -14.79
C LEU A 84 -13.55 -9.31 -14.05
N ILE A 85 -13.27 -8.79 -12.85
CA ILE A 85 -12.13 -9.26 -12.03
C ILE A 85 -12.30 -10.75 -11.69
N ARG A 86 -13.54 -11.18 -11.39
CA ARG A 86 -13.86 -12.59 -11.14
C ARG A 86 -13.73 -13.45 -12.39
N ALA A 87 -14.09 -12.92 -13.57
CA ALA A 87 -13.96 -13.64 -14.84
C ALA A 87 -12.48 -13.89 -15.21
N ILE A 88 -11.61 -12.88 -15.08
CA ILE A 88 -10.18 -12.99 -15.42
C ILE A 88 -9.46 -13.94 -14.46
N SER A 89 -9.79 -13.88 -13.16
CA SER A 89 -9.18 -14.76 -12.15
C SER A 89 -9.57 -16.24 -12.32
N SER A 90 -10.59 -16.54 -13.14
CA SER A 90 -11.09 -17.90 -13.37
C SER A 90 -10.56 -18.53 -14.67
N ASN A 91 -9.85 -17.79 -15.53
CA ASN A 91 -9.30 -18.34 -16.78
C ASN A 91 -7.99 -17.60 -17.19
N PRO A 92 -6.81 -18.11 -16.82
CA PRO A 92 -5.52 -17.43 -17.04
C PRO A 92 -4.94 -17.56 -18.47
N GLU A 93 -5.72 -18.00 -19.47
CA GLU A 93 -5.24 -18.27 -20.84
C GLU A 93 -5.97 -17.44 -21.92
N VAL A 94 -5.80 -16.12 -21.90
CA VAL A 94 -6.01 -15.25 -23.07
C VAL A 94 -4.88 -14.25 -23.21
#